data_AF-B0CBZ7-F1
#
_entry.id   AF-B0CBZ7-F1
#
_cell.length_a   1.000
_cell.length_b   1.000
_cell.length_c   1.000
_cell.angle_alpha   90.00
_cell.angle_beta   90.00
_cell.angle_gamma   90.00
#
_symmetry.space_group_name_H-M   'P 1'
#
loop_
_entity.id
_entity.type
_entity.pdbx_description
1 polymer ?
#
loop_
_entity_poly.entity_id
_entity_poly.type
_entity_poly.pdbx_seq_one_letter_code
_entity_poly.pdbx_strand_id
1 'polypeptide(L)'
;MLTFWLYGAVEPLTGESFFYRFSHLDSVCFERFLEQFSLAFPQSLNLMQIDQAPAHMATWIRWPENVLSIVQPSHSPELNPVERLWQDLRKPFKGKNFGSIGALETALFEHINTLSKKVVASLTEYSYILDALPIQVT
;
A
#
# COMPACT_ATOMS: atom_id res chain seq x y z
N MET A 1 19.14 -5.80 -12.38
CA MET A 1 18.53 -5.73 -11.03
C MET A 1 18.20 -7.15 -10.59
N LEU A 2 18.59 -7.58 -9.40
CA LEU A 2 18.41 -8.97 -8.93
C LEU A 2 17.07 -9.21 -8.22
N THR A 3 16.45 -8.16 -7.71
CA THR A 3 15.15 -8.18 -7.03
C THR A 3 14.51 -6.81 -7.07
N PHE A 4 13.22 -6.71 -6.76
CA PHE A 4 12.53 -5.45 -6.54
C PHE A 4 11.45 -5.58 -5.48
N TRP A 5 10.99 -4.43 -5.00
CA TRP A 5 9.95 -4.33 -4.00
C TRP A 5 8.83 -3.45 -4.51
N LEU A 6 7.60 -3.89 -4.24
CA LEU A 6 6.39 -3.11 -4.50
C LEU A 6 5.91 -2.55 -3.17
N TYR A 7 5.83 -1.24 -3.09
CA TYR A 7 5.18 -0.52 -2.00
C TYR A 7 3.79 -0.13 -2.46
N GLY A 8 2.81 -0.15 -1.55
CA GLY A 8 1.45 0.22 -1.87
C GLY A 8 0.69 0.81 -0.69
N ALA A 9 -0.15 1.79 -0.99
CA ALA A 9 -1.14 2.35 -0.09
C ALA A 9 -2.53 2.24 -0.75
N VAL A 10 -3.55 2.02 0.06
CA VAL A 10 -4.94 1.88 -0.39
C VAL A 10 -5.86 2.65 0.53
N GLU A 11 -6.87 3.28 -0.04
CA GLU A 11 -7.95 3.91 0.70
C GLU A 11 -9.19 2.99 0.65
N PRO A 12 -9.59 2.36 1.77
CA PRO A 12 -10.63 1.33 1.77
C PRO A 12 -12.00 1.79 1.27
N LEU A 13 -12.35 3.06 1.48
CA LEU A 13 -13.68 3.58 1.17
C LEU A 13 -13.93 3.71 -0.33
N THR A 14 -13.02 4.37 -1.05
CA THR A 14 -13.16 4.60 -2.49
C THR A 14 -12.43 3.57 -3.33
N GLY A 15 -11.46 2.87 -2.75
CA GLY A 15 -10.55 1.99 -3.46
C GLY A 15 -9.46 2.72 -4.23
N GLU A 16 -9.21 4.01 -3.93
CA GLU A 16 -8.01 4.70 -4.40
C GLU A 16 -6.78 3.89 -3.97
N SER A 17 -5.81 3.76 -4.88
CA SER A 17 -4.59 3.02 -4.58
C SER A 17 -3.38 3.69 -5.22
N PHE A 18 -2.25 3.57 -4.54
CA PHE A 18 -0.99 4.14 -4.96
C PHE A 18 0.10 3.09 -4.82
N PHE A 19 0.77 2.78 -5.91
CA PHE A 19 1.83 1.77 -5.96
C PHE A 19 3.12 2.37 -6.48
N TYR A 20 4.24 1.96 -5.91
CA TYR A 20 5.54 2.40 -6.38
C TYR A 20 6.56 1.27 -6.26
N ARG A 21 7.47 1.22 -7.23
CA ARG A 21 8.57 0.27 -7.25
C ARG A 21 9.78 0.86 -6.53
N PHE A 22 10.44 0.01 -5.74
CA PHE A 22 11.75 0.30 -5.16
C PHE A 22 12.72 -0.87 -5.34
N SER A 23 14.00 -0.59 -5.11
CA SER A 23 15.07 -1.57 -5.23
C SER A 23 15.17 -2.49 -4.01
N HIS A 24 14.72 -2.05 -2.83
CA HIS A 24 14.78 -2.79 -1.57
C HIS A 24 13.68 -2.34 -0.59
N LEU A 25 13.48 -3.10 0.49
CA LEU A 25 12.61 -2.76 1.61
C LEU A 25 13.44 -2.16 2.75
N ASP A 26 13.40 -0.85 2.90
CA ASP A 26 14.01 -0.13 4.03
C ASP A 26 13.35 1.24 4.26
N SER A 27 13.85 1.96 5.25
CA SER A 27 13.35 3.29 5.62
C SER A 27 13.74 4.38 4.63
N VAL A 28 14.82 4.22 3.85
CA VAL A 28 15.19 5.17 2.78
C VAL A 28 14.16 5.12 1.67
N CYS A 29 13.83 3.91 1.19
CA CYS A 29 12.80 3.71 0.18
C CYS A 29 11.41 4.09 0.72
N PHE A 30 11.13 3.85 1.99
CA PHE A 30 9.86 4.26 2.60
C PHE A 30 9.71 5.79 2.67
N GLU A 31 10.75 6.54 3.07
CA GLU A 31 10.69 8.02 3.02
C GLU A 31 10.44 8.52 1.59
N ARG A 32 11.09 7.93 0.58
CA ARG A 32 10.82 8.24 -0.83
C ARG A 32 9.39 7.90 -1.25
N PHE A 33 8.84 6.79 -0.76
CA PHE A 33 7.44 6.44 -1.00
C PHE A 33 6.50 7.51 -0.44
N LEU A 34 6.75 8.01 0.78
CA LEU A 34 5.97 9.08 1.40
C LEU A 34 6.03 10.38 0.59
N GLU A 35 7.21 10.77 0.10
CA GLU A 35 7.36 11.94 -0.78
C GLU A 35 6.52 11.81 -2.06
N GLN A 36 6.61 10.67 -2.75
CA GLN A 36 5.85 10.45 -3.98
C GLN A 36 4.34 10.36 -3.71
N PHE A 37 3.95 9.74 -2.61
CA PHE A 37 2.56 9.64 -2.18
C PHE A 37 1.97 11.03 -1.86
N SER A 38 2.71 11.88 -1.14
CA SER A 38 2.30 13.26 -0.83
C SER A 38 2.08 14.09 -2.09
N LEU A 39 2.97 13.95 -3.08
CA LEU A 39 2.82 14.61 -4.40
C LEU A 39 1.64 14.09 -5.21
N ALA A 40 1.26 12.83 -5.05
CA ALA A 40 0.10 12.25 -5.72
C ALA A 40 -1.25 12.73 -5.12
N PHE A 41 -1.27 13.05 -3.82
CA PHE A 41 -2.46 13.52 -3.11
C PHE A 41 -2.23 14.84 -2.35
N PRO A 42 -1.81 15.94 -3.01
CA PRO A 42 -1.35 17.14 -2.33
C PRO A 42 -2.49 17.95 -1.68
N GLN A 43 -3.74 17.72 -2.09
CA GLN A 43 -4.92 18.39 -1.53
C GLN A 43 -5.61 17.59 -0.42
N SER A 44 -5.12 16.39 -0.10
CA SER A 44 -5.69 15.52 0.93
C SER A 44 -4.83 15.52 2.18
N LEU A 45 -5.47 15.50 3.35
CA LEU A 45 -4.83 15.06 4.59
C LEU A 45 -4.95 13.54 4.67
N ASN A 46 -3.83 12.84 4.62
CA ASN A 46 -3.80 11.38 4.50
C ASN A 46 -3.46 10.74 5.84
N LEU A 47 -4.40 10.02 6.43
CA LEU A 47 -4.15 9.16 7.59
C LEU A 47 -3.63 7.81 7.08
N MET A 48 -2.34 7.55 7.24
CA MET A 48 -1.67 6.35 6.74
C MET A 48 -1.46 5.34 7.86
N GLN A 49 -2.24 4.25 7.83
CA GLN A 49 -2.03 3.12 8.71
C GLN A 49 -0.80 2.31 8.26
N ILE A 50 0.09 2.00 9.20
CA ILE A 50 1.32 1.22 8.97
C ILE A 50 1.51 0.16 10.06
N ASP A 51 2.21 -0.91 9.72
CA ASP A 51 2.69 -1.88 10.69
C ASP A 51 4.00 -1.42 11.36
N GLN A 52 4.50 -2.24 12.28
CA GLN A 52 5.72 -1.96 13.03
C GLN A 52 6.97 -2.55 12.35
N ALA A 53 6.95 -2.78 11.03
CA ALA A 53 8.13 -3.24 10.32
C ALA A 53 9.29 -2.24 10.49
N PRO A 54 10.55 -2.71 10.58
CA PRO A 54 11.71 -1.82 10.77
C PRO A 54 11.82 -0.71 9.71
N ALA A 55 11.33 -0.95 8.49
CA ALA A 55 11.29 0.03 7.41
C ALA A 55 10.42 1.27 7.74
N HIS A 56 9.38 1.12 8.57
CA HIS A 56 8.48 2.21 8.92
C HIS A 56 8.86 2.89 10.25
N MET A 57 9.62 2.20 11.11
CA MET A 57 9.88 2.62 12.49
C MET A 57 11.18 3.41 12.68
N ALA A 58 11.88 3.77 11.60
CA ALA A 58 13.09 4.58 11.69
C ALA A 58 12.76 6.01 12.14
N THR A 59 13.36 6.45 13.24
CA THR A 59 13.08 7.76 13.87
C THR A 59 13.50 8.97 13.03
N TRP A 60 14.27 8.75 11.96
CA TRP A 60 14.76 9.82 11.08
C TRP A 60 13.86 10.04 9.85
N ILE A 61 12.83 9.21 9.64
CA ILE A 61 11.88 9.37 8.53
C ILE A 61 11.21 10.73 8.63
N ARG A 62 11.28 11.50 7.55
CA ARG A 62 10.58 12.79 7.41
C ARG A 62 9.20 12.56 6.81
N TRP A 63 8.19 12.73 7.65
CA TRP A 63 6.79 12.67 7.21
C TRP A 63 6.42 13.97 6.49
N PRO A 64 5.84 13.90 5.27
CA PRO A 64 5.25 15.07 4.61
C PRO A 64 4.12 15.66 5.44
N GLU A 65 3.92 16.98 5.38
CA GLU A 65 2.92 17.69 6.21
C GLU A 65 1.48 17.17 6.04
N ASN A 66 1.15 16.64 4.86
CA ASN A 66 -0.17 16.12 4.54
C ASN A 66 -0.30 14.59 4.74
N VAL A 67 0.63 13.96 5.45
CA VAL A 67 0.58 12.53 5.79
C VAL A 67 0.81 12.32 7.29
N LEU A 68 -0.18 11.74 7.96
CA LEU A 68 -0.11 11.40 9.38
C LEU A 68 -0.10 9.89 9.56
N SER A 69 0.88 9.36 10.28
CA SER A 69 1.01 7.93 10.53
C SER A 69 0.07 7.45 11.63
N ILE A 70 -0.58 6.31 11.42
CA ILE A 70 -1.28 5.53 12.45
C ILE A 70 -0.57 4.18 12.57
N VAL A 71 0.12 3.95 13.68
CA VAL A 71 0.83 2.68 13.91
C VAL A 71 -0.14 1.68 14.51
N GLN A 72 -0.33 0.54 13.83
CA GLN A 72 -1.21 -0.51 14.35
C GLN A 72 -0.53 -1.35 15.45
N PRO A 73 -1.31 -2.07 16.28
CA PRO A 73 -0.78 -3.04 17.23
C PRO A 73 0.13 -4.10 16.57
N SER A 74 1.11 -4.58 17.33
CA SER A 74 2.06 -5.58 16.82
C SER A 74 1.34 -6.91 16.56
N HIS A 75 1.76 -7.61 15.49
CA HIS A 75 1.21 -8.90 15.07
C HIS A 75 -0.31 -8.90 14.79
N SER A 76 -0.85 -7.77 14.33
CA SER A 76 -2.28 -7.63 13.97
C SER A 76 -2.52 -7.41 12.47
N PRO A 77 -2.16 -8.37 11.58
CA PRO A 77 -2.37 -8.24 10.14
C PRO A 77 -3.85 -8.16 9.75
N GLU A 78 -4.77 -8.67 10.57
CA GLU A 78 -6.21 -8.54 10.38
C GLU A 78 -6.67 -7.08 10.39
N LEU A 79 -5.94 -6.18 11.05
CA LEU A 79 -6.26 -4.77 11.07
C LEU A 79 -5.76 -4.04 9.82
N ASN A 80 -4.85 -4.65 9.03
CA ASN A 80 -4.26 -4.02 7.86
C ASN A 80 -4.97 -4.44 6.56
N PRO A 81 -5.82 -3.58 5.97
CA PRO A 81 -6.64 -3.97 4.84
C PRO A 81 -5.84 -4.31 3.58
N VAL A 82 -4.65 -3.72 3.41
CA VAL A 82 -3.79 -3.94 2.24
C VAL A 82 -3.33 -5.40 2.13
N GLU A 83 -3.32 -6.18 3.22
CA GLU A 83 -2.94 -7.59 3.19
C GLU A 83 -3.85 -8.44 2.29
N ARG A 84 -5.15 -8.14 2.25
CA ARG A 84 -6.08 -8.81 1.32
C ARG A 84 -5.78 -8.46 -0.13
N LEU A 85 -5.39 -7.22 -0.40
CA LEU A 85 -4.98 -6.81 -1.74
C LEU A 85 -3.68 -7.50 -2.16
N TRP A 86 -2.70 -7.62 -1.26
CA TRP A 86 -1.48 -8.37 -1.53
C TRP A 86 -1.73 -9.84 -1.83
N GLN A 87 -2.66 -10.47 -1.10
CA GLN A 87 -3.07 -11.84 -1.38
C GLN A 87 -3.69 -11.95 -2.77
N ASP A 88 -4.60 -11.03 -3.12
CA ASP A 88 -5.26 -11.03 -4.42
C ASP A 88 -4.28 -10.84 -5.57
N LEU A 89 -3.40 -9.84 -5.45
CA LEU A 89 -2.34 -9.53 -6.42
C LEU A 89 -1.41 -10.71 -6.70
N ARG A 90 -1.17 -11.60 -5.73
CA ARG A 90 -0.31 -12.78 -5.90
C ARG A 90 -1.00 -13.94 -6.62
N LYS A 91 -2.34 -14.03 -6.60
CA LYS A 91 -3.08 -15.19 -7.13
C LYS A 91 -2.75 -15.51 -8.58
N PRO A 92 -2.70 -14.54 -9.53
CA PRO A 92 -2.45 -14.83 -10.93
C PRO A 92 -1.03 -15.33 -11.23
N PHE A 93 -0.10 -15.13 -10.28
CA PHE A 93 1.30 -15.51 -10.40
C PHE A 93 1.63 -16.85 -9.75
N LYS A 94 0.70 -17.42 -8.96
CA LYS A 94 0.91 -18.69 -8.27
C LYS A 94 1.20 -19.81 -9.28
N GLY A 95 2.36 -20.45 -9.12
CA GLY A 95 2.80 -21.55 -9.98
C GLY A 95 3.36 -21.13 -11.34
N LYS A 96 3.50 -19.81 -11.61
CA LYS A 96 4.15 -19.31 -12.83
C LYS A 96 5.64 -19.11 -12.59
N ASN A 97 6.45 -19.48 -13.58
CA ASN A 97 7.89 -19.20 -13.61
C ASN A 97 8.17 -18.13 -14.67
N PHE A 98 8.91 -17.09 -14.29
CA PHE A 98 9.29 -16.00 -15.18
C PHE A 98 10.76 -16.15 -15.58
N GLY A 99 11.08 -15.90 -16.85
CA GLY A 99 12.46 -16.01 -17.37
C GLY A 99 13.40 -14.92 -16.86
N SER A 100 12.87 -13.84 -16.27
CA SER A 100 13.63 -12.78 -15.63
C SER A 100 12.79 -12.02 -14.61
N ILE A 101 13.46 -11.29 -13.71
CA ILE A 101 12.80 -10.36 -12.78
C ILE A 101 12.03 -9.26 -13.54
N GLY A 102 12.56 -8.79 -14.68
CA GLY A 102 11.88 -7.80 -15.52
C GLY A 102 10.57 -8.34 -16.10
N ALA A 103 10.53 -9.62 -16.49
CA ALA A 103 9.30 -10.24 -16.98
C ALA A 103 8.23 -10.37 -15.88
N LEU A 104 8.63 -10.70 -14.64
CA LEU A 104 7.73 -10.69 -13.49
C LEU A 104 7.21 -9.28 -13.20
N GLU A 105 8.10 -8.29 -13.20
CA GLU A 105 7.75 -6.89 -12.98
C GLU A 105 6.74 -6.38 -14.00
N THR A 106 7.00 -6.59 -15.30
CA THR A 106 6.06 -6.20 -16.36
C THR A 106 4.69 -6.82 -16.15
N ALA A 107 4.64 -8.14 -15.93
CA ALA A 107 3.37 -8.84 -15.73
C ALA A 107 2.65 -8.38 -14.44
N LEU A 108 3.40 -8.05 -13.38
CA LEU A 108 2.84 -7.50 -12.14
C LEU A 108 2.20 -6.13 -12.36
N PHE A 109 2.91 -5.20 -13.02
CA PHE A 109 2.38 -3.86 -13.25
C PHE A 109 1.23 -3.86 -14.28
N GLU A 110 1.28 -4.73 -15.29
CA GLU A 110 0.13 -4.97 -16.17
C GLU A 110 -1.10 -5.42 -15.37
N HIS A 111 -0.92 -6.35 -14.42
CA HIS A 111 -2.02 -6.80 -13.58
C HIS A 111 -2.52 -5.69 -12.63
N ILE A 112 -1.63 -4.94 -11.98
CA ILE A 112 -1.99 -3.80 -11.12
C ILE A 112 -2.84 -2.78 -11.89
N ASN A 113 -2.45 -2.47 -13.14
CA ASN A 113 -3.18 -1.53 -13.99
C ASN A 113 -4.58 -2.03 -14.42
N THR A 114 -4.91 -3.31 -14.19
CA THR A 114 -6.26 -3.84 -14.41
C THR A 114 -7.16 -3.72 -13.18
N LEU A 115 -6.60 -3.40 -12.01
CA LEU A 115 -7.37 -3.25 -10.78
C LEU A 115 -8.26 -2.00 -10.86
N SER A 116 -9.57 -2.21 -10.82
CA SER A 116 -10.51 -1.10 -10.66
C SER A 116 -10.60 -0.68 -9.19
N LYS A 117 -10.91 0.60 -8.94
CA LYS A 117 -11.21 1.12 -7.60
C LYS A 117 -12.26 0.26 -6.88
N LYS A 118 -13.31 -0.18 -7.59
CA LYS A 118 -14.34 -1.08 -7.04
C LYS A 118 -13.76 -2.40 -6.53
N VAL A 119 -12.81 -2.99 -7.26
CA VAL A 119 -12.15 -4.23 -6.82
C VAL A 119 -11.31 -3.97 -5.58
N VAL A 120 -10.49 -2.92 -5.59
CA VAL A 120 -9.66 -2.53 -4.44
C VAL A 120 -10.52 -2.29 -3.20
N ALA A 121 -11.59 -1.50 -3.31
CA ALA A 121 -12.53 -1.24 -2.22
C ALA A 121 -13.11 -2.56 -1.69
N SER A 122 -13.66 -3.41 -2.57
CA SER A 122 -14.26 -4.70 -2.16
C SER A 122 -13.28 -5.65 -1.44
N LEU A 123 -11.98 -5.54 -1.70
CA LEU A 123 -10.95 -6.34 -1.03
C LEU A 123 -10.56 -5.76 0.34
N THR A 124 -10.74 -4.46 0.54
CA THR A 124 -10.19 -3.69 1.66
C THR A 124 -11.25 -3.12 2.61
N GLU A 125 -12.54 -3.18 2.25
CA GLU A 125 -13.71 -2.66 2.98
C GLU A 125 -14.08 -3.45 4.24
N TYR A 126 -13.20 -3.48 5.24
CA TYR A 126 -13.59 -4.00 6.54
C TYR A 126 -14.60 -3.07 7.21
N SER A 127 -15.74 -3.63 7.64
CA SER A 127 -16.81 -2.84 8.28
C SER A 127 -16.31 -2.00 9.45
N TYR A 128 -15.47 -2.57 10.32
CA TYR A 128 -14.90 -1.83 11.46
C TYR A 128 -13.96 -0.68 11.07
N ILE A 129 -13.34 -0.72 9.88
CA ILE A 129 -12.56 0.40 9.36
C ILE A 129 -13.51 1.49 8.88
N LEU A 130 -14.52 1.10 8.09
CA LEU A 130 -15.51 2.03 7.54
C LEU A 130 -16.34 2.71 8.64
N ASP A 131 -16.74 1.97 9.67
CA ASP A 131 -17.50 2.46 10.83
C ASP A 131 -16.68 3.46 11.66
N ALA A 132 -15.35 3.35 11.64
CA ALA A 132 -14.44 4.26 12.35
C ALA A 132 -14.09 5.52 11.54
N LEU A 133 -14.40 5.55 10.23
CA LEU A 133 -14.22 6.77 9.45
C LEU A 133 -15.21 7.83 9.93
N PRO A 134 -14.81 9.11 10.05
CA PRO A 134 -15.67 10.19 10.52
C PRO A 134 -16.83 10.56 9.55
N ILE A 135 -17.25 9.63 8.69
CA ILE A 135 -18.31 9.82 7.70
C ILE A 135 -19.61 9.23 8.25
N GLN A 136 -20.19 9.92 9.24
CA GLN A 136 -21.63 10.00 9.33
C GLN A 136 -22.02 11.43 8.90
N VAL A 137 -22.05 11.66 7.59
CA VAL A 137 -22.85 12.73 7.04
C VAL A 137 -24.17 12.08 6.66
N THR A 138 -25.15 12.18 7.56
CA THR A 138 -26.58 11.96 7.26
C THR A 138 -27.05 12.90 6.16
#